data_AF-A0A968UZX3-F1
#
_entry.id   AF-A0A968UZX3-F1
#
_cell.length_a   1.000
_cell.length_b   1.000
_cell.length_c   1.000
_cell.angle_alpha   90.00
_cell.angle_beta   90.00
_cell.angle_gamma   90.00
#
_symmetry.space_group_name_H-M   'P 1'
#
loop_
_entity.id
_entity.type
_entity.pdbx_description
1 polymer ?
#
loop_
_entity_poly.entity_id
_entity_poly.type
_entity_poly.pdbx_seq_one_letter_code
_entity_poly.pdbx_strand_id
1 'polypeptide(L)'
;MDYQQASYFGLTTYDAAQQTVYANLIWQSIFKDTNHKYRAGLSFINDQYDELFDSINYQRREIVPGAFFEYTWVASEKLSLVAGLRGDYHNLFGFFTTPRLHVKYNVSANTILRLAAGRGQRTANILQKIAPSS
;
A
#
# COMPACT_ATOMS: atom_id res chain seq x y z
N MET A 1 -36.22 -0.27 6.89
CA MET A 1 -35.65 1.09 7.00
C MET A 1 -34.46 1.11 6.05
N ASP A 2 -34.78 1.37 4.78
CA ASP A 2 -33.84 1.37 3.66
C ASP A 2 -33.03 2.66 3.65
N TYR A 3 -31.74 2.53 3.35
CA TYR A 3 -30.93 3.65 2.90
C TYR A 3 -30.63 3.42 1.42
N GLN A 4 -31.45 4.03 0.57
CA GLN A 4 -31.21 4.12 -0.87
C GLN A 4 -30.20 5.24 -1.13
N GLN A 5 -29.00 4.88 -1.56
CA GLN A 5 -28.06 5.84 -2.13
C GLN A 5 -27.89 5.53 -3.62
N ALA A 6 -28.67 6.23 -4.44
CA ALA A 6 -28.55 6.20 -5.89
C ALA A 6 -27.39 7.12 -6.33
N SER A 7 -26.33 6.52 -6.86
CA SER A 7 -25.27 7.22 -7.59
C SER A 7 -25.18 6.59 -8.97
N TYR A 8 -25.88 7.19 -9.94
CA TYR A 8 -25.80 6.85 -11.35
C TYR A 8 -24.51 7.44 -11.96
N PHE A 9 -23.50 6.60 -12.19
CA PHE A 9 -22.45 6.85 -13.16
C PHE A 9 -22.06 5.54 -13.85
N GLY A 10 -22.48 5.39 -15.12
CA GLY A 10 -21.84 4.53 -16.11
C GLY A 10 -22.13 3.03 -16.04
N LEU A 11 -23.00 2.55 -16.94
CA LEU A 11 -23.13 1.12 -17.26
C LEU A 11 -21.81 0.57 -17.81
N THR A 12 -21.11 -0.23 -17.00
CA THR A 12 -20.57 -1.52 -17.44
C THR A 12 -20.87 -2.50 -16.32
N THR A 13 -21.89 -3.34 -16.51
CA THR A 13 -22.16 -4.46 -15.61
C THR A 13 -21.07 -5.49 -15.84
N TYR A 14 -19.93 -5.28 -15.20
CA TYR A 14 -18.88 -6.29 -15.11
C TYR A 14 -19.23 -7.14 -13.88
N ASP A 15 -19.98 -8.21 -14.09
CA ASP A 15 -20.28 -9.22 -13.07
C ASP A 15 -19.01 -10.05 -12.81
N ALA A 16 -18.02 -9.43 -12.18
CA ALA A 16 -16.89 -10.13 -11.58
C ALA A 16 -17.17 -10.23 -10.09
N ALA A 17 -17.42 -11.46 -9.61
CA ALA A 17 -17.46 -11.75 -8.19
C ALA A 17 -16.02 -11.72 -7.64
N GLN A 18 -15.45 -10.53 -7.50
CA GLN A 18 -14.13 -10.35 -6.90
C GLN A 18 -14.26 -10.50 -5.38
N GLN A 19 -13.70 -11.58 -4.83
CA GLN A 19 -13.59 -11.76 -3.39
C GLN A 19 -12.20 -11.34 -2.93
N THR A 20 -12.13 -10.16 -2.31
CA THR A 20 -10.90 -9.60 -1.74
C THR A 20 -10.89 -9.79 -0.22
N VAL A 21 -9.88 -10.50 0.27
CA VAL A 21 -9.58 -10.61 1.71
C VAL A 21 -8.34 -9.80 2.02
N TYR A 22 -8.48 -8.82 2.89
CA TYR A 22 -7.40 -7.95 3.34
C TYR A 22 -7.19 -8.06 4.86
N ALA A 23 -5.96 -8.31 5.27
CA ALA A 23 -5.55 -8.29 6.66
C ALA A 23 -4.30 -7.42 6.85
N ASN A 24 -4.26 -6.63 7.92
CA ASN A 24 -3.09 -5.83 8.25
C ASN A 24 -2.90 -5.80 9.76
N LEU A 25 -1.70 -6.13 10.20
CA LEU A 25 -1.27 -6.15 11.60
C LEU A 25 -0.15 -5.14 11.76
N ILE A 26 -0.30 -4.23 12.72
CA ILE A 26 0.66 -3.15 12.96
C ILE A 26 1.05 -3.17 14.43
N TRP A 27 2.35 -3.29 14.68
CA TRP A 27 2.96 -3.12 15.99
C TRP A 27 3.72 -1.80 16.03
N GLN A 28 3.51 -1.01 17.08
CA GLN A 28 4.29 0.19 17.34
C GLN A 28 4.80 0.16 18.77
N SER A 29 6.05 0.53 18.96
CA SER A 29 6.60 0.67 20.31
C SER A 29 7.71 1.73 20.34
N ILE A 30 8.01 2.14 21.55
CA ILE A 30 9.02 3.13 21.89
C ILE A 30 10.10 2.35 22.64
N PHE A 31 11.35 2.45 22.21
CA PHE A 31 12.42 1.61 22.80
C PHE A 31 12.67 1.96 24.28
N LYS A 32 12.91 3.25 24.55
CA LYS A 32 13.36 3.71 25.87
C LYS A 32 13.03 5.17 26.11
N ASP A 33 13.18 5.98 25.06
CA ASP A 33 12.87 7.41 25.06
C ASP A 33 11.96 7.72 23.86
N THR A 34 11.10 8.74 23.99
CA THR A 34 10.17 9.19 22.93
C THR A 34 10.88 9.60 21.64
N ASN A 35 12.20 9.81 21.73
CA ASN A 35 13.11 10.08 20.64
C ASN A 35 13.30 8.89 19.68
N HIS A 36 13.09 7.65 20.13
CA HIS A 36 13.27 6.45 19.30
C HIS A 36 12.00 5.61 19.25
N LYS A 37 11.31 5.68 18.12
CA LYS A 37 10.08 4.91 17.87
C LYS A 37 10.31 3.95 16.72
N TYR A 38 9.69 2.78 16.80
CA TYR A 38 9.67 1.86 15.67
C TYR A 38 8.25 1.34 15.45
N ARG A 39 7.96 1.02 14.20
CA ARG A 39 6.71 0.47 13.76
C ARG A 39 7.02 -0.69 12.84
N ALA A 40 6.47 -1.84 13.13
CA ALA A 40 6.57 -3.01 12.28
C ALA A 40 5.16 -3.46 11.93
N GLY A 41 4.96 -4.10 10.79
CA GLY A 41 3.68 -4.68 10.49
C GLY A 41 3.73 -5.69 9.37
N LEU A 42 2.66 -6.47 9.29
CA LEU A 42 2.42 -7.47 8.28
C LEU A 42 1.13 -7.10 7.56
N SER A 43 1.13 -7.19 6.25
CA SER A 43 -0.06 -7.06 5.43
C SER A 43 -0.26 -8.33 4.63
N PHE A 44 -1.50 -8.73 4.41
CA PHE A 44 -1.84 -9.86 3.59
C PHE A 44 -3.05 -9.48 2.74
N ILE A 45 -2.91 -9.66 1.43
CA ILE A 45 -3.99 -9.47 0.46
C ILE A 45 -4.18 -10.80 -0.25
N ASN A 46 -5.43 -11.22 -0.38
CA ASN A 46 -5.82 -12.37 -1.18
C ASN A 46 -7.02 -11.97 -2.03
N ASP A 47 -6.77 -11.73 -3.31
CA ASP A 47 -7.77 -11.40 -4.31
C ASP A 47 -8.08 -12.64 -5.14
N GLN A 48 -9.33 -13.07 -5.08
CA GLN A 48 -9.87 -14.12 -5.92
C GLN A 48 -10.71 -13.48 -7.02
N TYR A 49 -10.23 -13.61 -8.25
CA TYR A 49 -10.97 -13.23 -9.45
C TYR A 49 -11.62 -14.48 -10.04
N ASP A 50 -12.94 -14.61 -9.86
CA ASP A 50 -13.76 -15.58 -10.57
C ASP A 50 -14.34 -14.91 -11.82
N GLU A 51 -13.60 -14.95 -12.94
CA GLU A 51 -14.10 -14.53 -14.25
C GLU A 51 -14.54 -15.77 -15.05
N LEU A 52 -15.86 -15.92 -15.23
CA LEU A 52 -16.46 -16.90 -16.15
C LEU A 52 -16.44 -16.33 -17.57
N PHE A 53 -15.31 -16.46 -18.27
CA PHE A 53 -15.24 -16.21 -19.71
C PHE A 53 -15.02 -17.52 -20.47
N ASP A 54 -16.07 -17.94 -21.19
CA ASP A 54 -16.02 -18.85 -22.35
C ASP A 54 -15.27 -20.19 -22.16
N SER A 55 -15.70 -20.98 -21.16
CA SER A 55 -15.29 -22.39 -20.98
C SER A 55 -13.80 -22.66 -20.71
N ILE A 56 -13.00 -21.67 -20.33
CA ILE A 56 -11.64 -21.85 -19.81
C ILE A 56 -11.54 -21.20 -18.42
N ASN A 57 -11.51 -22.03 -17.37
CA ASN A 57 -11.36 -21.57 -15.98
C ASN A 57 -10.01 -20.85 -15.77
N TYR A 58 -9.99 -19.52 -15.89
CA TYR A 58 -8.85 -18.69 -15.50
C TYR A 58 -9.00 -18.26 -14.04
N GLN A 59 -8.75 -19.19 -13.11
CA GLN A 59 -8.72 -18.87 -11.68
C GLN A 59 -7.44 -18.12 -11.33
N ARG A 60 -7.44 -16.79 -11.43
CA ARG A 60 -6.29 -15.98 -11.00
C ARG A 60 -6.45 -15.63 -9.52
N ARG A 61 -5.68 -16.34 -8.68
CA ARG A 61 -5.56 -16.06 -7.25
C ARG A 61 -4.32 -15.22 -6.99
N GLU A 62 -4.53 -13.95 -6.65
CA GLU A 62 -3.44 -13.05 -6.31
C GLU A 62 -3.27 -13.01 -4.79
N ILE A 63 -2.18 -13.59 -4.31
CA ILE A 63 -1.80 -13.60 -2.90
C ILE A 63 -0.57 -12.71 -2.74
N VAL A 64 -0.70 -11.69 -1.90
CA VAL A 64 0.33 -10.69 -1.62
C VAL A 64 0.57 -10.56 -0.12
N PRO A 65 1.38 -11.45 0.48
CA PRO A 65 1.95 -11.22 1.79
C PRO A 65 3.00 -10.11 1.72
N GLY A 66 2.93 -9.19 2.67
CA GLY A 66 3.86 -8.09 2.81
C GLY A 66 4.24 -7.88 4.27
N ALA A 67 5.41 -7.32 4.47
CA ALA A 67 5.92 -6.91 5.75
C ALA A 67 6.52 -5.52 5.61
N PHE A 68 6.38 -4.69 6.64
CA PHE A 68 7.01 -3.39 6.68
C PHE A 68 7.64 -3.14 8.05
N PHE A 69 8.70 -2.34 8.03
CA PHE A 69 9.37 -1.84 9.20
C PHE A 69 9.71 -0.37 8.98
N GLU A 70 9.41 0.46 9.96
CA GLU A 70 9.68 1.89 9.98
C GLU A 70 10.32 2.25 11.31
N TYR A 71 11.46 2.92 11.23
CA TYR A 71 12.20 3.46 12.35
C TYR A 71 12.13 4.98 12.31
N THR A 72 11.68 5.57 13.41
CA THR A 72 11.62 7.01 13.60
C THR A 72 12.59 7.42 14.70
N TRP A 73 13.49 8.32 14.34
CA TRP A 73 14.41 8.95 15.26
C TRP A 73 14.15 10.45 15.30
N VAL A 74 13.86 10.97 16.48
CA VAL A 74 13.72 12.39 16.78
C VAL A 74 14.89 12.77 17.66
N ALA A 75 15.90 13.44 17.10
CA ALA A 75 17.08 13.83 17.86
C ALA A 75 16.80 15.04 18.76
N SER A 76 15.87 15.91 18.36
CA SER A 76 15.42 17.12 19.07
C SER A 76 14.18 17.69 18.37
N GLU A 77 13.61 18.78 18.89
CA GLU A 77 12.59 19.58 18.16
C GLU A 77 13.05 20.06 16.78
N LYS A 78 14.36 20.06 16.51
CA LYS A 78 14.96 20.53 15.26
C LYS A 78 15.16 19.44 14.20
N LEU A 79 15.30 18.16 14.55
CA LEU A 79 15.64 17.11 13.59
C LEU A 79 14.82 15.86 13.83
N SER A 80 14.15 15.38 12.77
CA SER A 80 13.44 14.12 12.76
C SER A 80 13.78 13.33 11.50
N LEU A 81 14.09 12.06 11.67
CA LEU A 81 14.40 11.13 10.61
C LEU A 81 13.45 9.94 10.70
N VAL A 82 12.90 9.53 9.57
CA VAL A 82 12.08 8.34 9.44
C VAL A 82 12.66 7.50 8.31
N ALA A 83 13.10 6.30 8.63
CA ALA A 83 13.59 5.33 7.66
C ALA A 83 12.65 4.12 7.69
N GLY A 84 12.13 3.71 6.54
CA GLY A 84 11.23 2.60 6.40
C GLY A 84 11.62 1.70 5.25
N LEU A 85 11.31 0.42 5.41
CA LEU A 85 11.44 -0.59 4.37
C LEU A 85 10.17 -1.42 4.38
N ARG A 86 9.61 -1.64 3.19
CA ARG A 86 8.51 -2.56 2.98
C ARG A 86 8.93 -3.61 1.96
N GLY A 87 8.62 -4.86 2.24
CA GLY A 87 8.78 -5.99 1.33
C GLY A 87 7.41 -6.60 1.07
N ASP A 88 6.98 -6.66 -0.18
CA ASP A 88 5.74 -7.30 -0.60
C ASP A 88 6.10 -8.42 -1.59
N TYR A 89 5.59 -9.61 -1.37
CA TYR A 89 5.79 -10.75 -2.25
C TYR A 89 4.52 -10.97 -3.06
N HIS A 90 4.60 -10.80 -4.38
CA HIS A 90 3.47 -11.09 -5.28
C HIS A 90 3.69 -12.46 -5.91
N ASN A 91 2.68 -13.33 -5.82
CA ASN A 91 2.75 -14.66 -6.44
C ASN A 91 2.97 -14.61 -7.98
N LEU A 92 2.57 -13.52 -8.63
CA LEU A 92 2.63 -13.36 -10.10
C LEU A 92 3.86 -12.59 -10.58
N PHE A 93 4.37 -11.65 -9.77
CA PHE A 93 5.38 -10.68 -10.18
C PHE A 93 6.70 -10.80 -9.40
N GLY A 94 6.74 -11.63 -8.35
CA GLY A 94 7.91 -11.86 -7.50
C GLY A 94 7.99 -10.93 -6.29
N PHE A 95 9.18 -10.87 -5.67
CA PHE A 95 9.44 -10.07 -4.47
C PHE A 95 9.77 -8.61 -4.82
N PHE A 96 9.11 -7.68 -4.13
CA PHE A 96 9.31 -6.25 -4.30
C PHE A 96 9.68 -5.60 -2.98
N THR A 97 10.69 -4.73 -3.02
CA THR A 97 11.09 -3.92 -1.88
C THR A 97 10.92 -2.44 -2.15
N THR A 98 10.27 -1.76 -1.21
CA THR A 98 9.97 -0.33 -1.24
C THR A 98 10.71 0.34 -0.06
N PRO A 99 11.98 0.75 -0.25
CA PRO A 99 12.68 1.58 0.72
C PRO A 99 12.11 3.00 0.70
N ARG A 100 12.05 3.62 1.87
CA ARG A 100 11.52 4.98 2.10
C ARG A 100 12.34 5.68 3.17
N LEU A 101 12.77 6.90 2.92
CA LEU A 101 13.53 7.74 3.83
C LEU A 101 12.93 9.14 3.83
N HIS A 102 12.66 9.67 5.02
CA HIS A 102 12.20 11.03 5.23
C HIS A 102 13.08 11.70 6.28
N VAL A 103 13.52 12.91 5.99
CA VAL A 103 14.26 13.75 6.92
C VAL A 103 13.53 15.09 7.01
N LYS A 104 13.29 15.54 8.23
CA LYS A 104 12.71 16.84 8.55
C LYS A 104 13.71 17.59 9.43
N TYR A 105 14.08 18.79 9.01
CA TYR A 105 14.98 19.67 9.75
C TYR A 105 14.38 21.07 9.89
N ASN A 106 14.25 21.57 11.11
CA ASN A 106 13.79 22.93 11.39
C ASN A 106 15.01 23.85 11.47
N VAL A 107 15.18 24.70 10.47
CA VAL A 107 16.29 25.68 10.38
C VAL A 107 16.00 26.88 11.30
N SER A 108 14.74 27.26 11.44
CA SER A 108 14.26 28.35 12.30
C SER A 108 12.80 28.10 12.69
N ALA A 109 12.24 28.90 13.61
CA ALA A 109 10.85 28.75 14.07
C ALA A 109 9.81 28.74 12.91
N ASN A 110 10.12 29.42 11.80
CA ASN A 110 9.23 29.54 10.64
C ASN A 110 9.73 28.76 9.39
N THR A 111 10.89 28.10 9.46
CA THR A 111 11.50 27.47 8.28
C THR A 111 11.77 25.99 8.55
N ILE A 112 11.07 25.14 7.80
CA ILE A 112 11.17 23.68 7.89
C ILE A 112 11.63 23.14 6.54
N LEU A 113 12.76 22.45 6.54
CA LEU A 113 13.27 21.71 5.40
C LEU A 113 12.81 20.25 5.50
N ARG A 114 12.26 19.72 4.41
CA ARG A 114 11.80 18.33 4.32
C ARG A 114 12.44 17.67 3.11
N LEU A 115 13.14 16.57 3.34
CA LEU A 115 13.71 15.73 2.30
C LEU A 115 13.03 14.37 2.36
N ALA A 116 12.68 13.84 1.20
CA ALA A 116 12.09 12.52 1.05
C ALA A 116 12.79 11.81 -0.10
N ALA A 117 13.24 10.60 0.13
CA ALA A 117 13.80 9.72 -0.88
C ALA A 117 13.15 8.35 -0.72
N GLY A 118 12.63 7.79 -1.79
CA GLY A 118 12.00 6.48 -1.74
C GLY A 118 11.79 5.91 -3.13
N ARG A 119 11.68 4.60 -3.19
CA ARG A 119 11.37 3.89 -4.45
C ARG A 119 9.95 3.37 -4.35
N GLY A 120 9.02 4.04 -5.03
CA GLY A 120 7.67 3.55 -5.24
C GLY A 120 7.51 3.10 -6.69
N GLN A 121 7.39 1.79 -6.93
CA GLN A 121 6.98 1.29 -8.23
C GLN A 121 5.46 1.16 -8.22
N ARG A 122 4.77 1.94 -9.06
CA ARG A 122 3.38 1.63 -9.43
C ARG A 122 3.45 0.61 -10.56
N THR A 123 3.10 -0.64 -10.28
CA THR A 123 2.84 -1.63 -11.33
C THR A 123 1.70 -1.07 -12.19
N ALA A 124 1.96 -0.85 -13.48
CA ALA A 124 0.89 -0.49 -14.40
C ALA A 124 -0.10 -1.66 -14.44
N ASN A 125 -1.34 -1.43 -14.01
CA ASN A 125 -2.40 -2.39 -14.24
C ASN A 125 -2.54 -2.58 -15.76
N ILE A 126 -2.15 -3.77 -16.25
CA ILE A 126 -2.25 -4.14 -17.66
C ILE A 126 -3.73 -4.15 -18.11
N LEU A 127 -4.68 -4.14 -17.16
CA LEU A 127 -6.12 -4.05 -17.42
C LEU A 127 -6.59 -2.69 -17.96
N GLN A 128 -5.77 -1.64 -17.98
CA GLN A 128 -6.15 -0.35 -18.56
C GLN A 128 -5.94 -0.25 -20.09
N LYS A 129 -5.55 -1.35 -20.77
CA LYS A 129 -5.31 -1.39 -22.23
C LYS A 129 -6.37 -2.18 -23.02
N ILE A 130 -7.60 -2.28 -22.52
CA ILE A 130 -8.74 -2.75 -23.33
C ILE A 130 -9.98 -1.92 -22.99
N ALA A 131 -9.89 -0.59 -23.08
CA ALA A 131 -11.06 0.19 -23.43
C ALA A 131 -11.07 0.24 -24.97
N PRO A 132 -12.01 -0.43 -25.67
CA PRO A 132 -12.17 -0.18 -27.09
C PRO A 132 -12.57 1.29 -27.22
N SER A 133 -11.76 2.05 -27.96
CA SER A 133 -12.19 3.32 -28.51
C SER A 133 -13.31 3.04 -29.50
N SER A 134 -14.53 3.38 -29.15
CA SER A 134 -15.62 3.59 -30.10
C SER A 134 -16.58 4.63 -29.55
#